data_AF-A0A8E2PX40-F1
#
_entry.id   AF-A0A8E2PX40-F1
#
_cell.length_a   1.000
_cell.length_b   1.000
_cell.length_c   1.000
_cell.angle_alpha   90.00
_cell.angle_beta   90.00
_cell.angle_gamma   90.00
#
_symmetry.space_group_name_H-M   'P 1'
#
loop_
_entity.id
_entity.type
_entity.pdbx_description
1 polymer ?
#
loop_
_entity_poly.entity_id
_entity_poly.type
_entity_poly.pdbx_seq_one_letter_code
_entity_poly.pdbx_strand_id
1 'polypeptide(L)'
;MEKVIEITARREGFRRCGVAHSATTKAWPADAFTPEQLAVLKADPMLIVVERDKASGQNDAARGNELAAQLDAERQKVSELTAQLEEERGKVRELTAALKAAQKADKKEK
;
A
#
# COMPACT_ATOMS: atom_id res chain seq x y z
N MET A 1 -11.96 -6.80 23.58
CA MET A 1 -11.66 -6.95 22.15
C MET A 1 -11.55 -8.44 21.88
N GLU A 2 -12.34 -8.97 20.95
CA GLU A 2 -12.32 -10.40 20.63
C GLU A 2 -11.09 -10.68 19.75
N LYS A 3 -10.13 -11.45 20.27
CA LYS A 3 -8.91 -11.82 19.55
C LYS A 3 -9.12 -13.12 18.78
N VAL A 4 -8.54 -13.17 17.60
CA VAL A 4 -8.56 -14.31 16.69
C VAL A 4 -7.12 -14.67 16.32
N ILE A 5 -6.83 -15.96 16.32
CA ILE A 5 -5.56 -16.53 15.87
C ILE A 5 -5.80 -17.08 14.47
N GLU A 6 -5.17 -16.49 13.47
CA GLU A 6 -5.19 -17.00 12.11
C GLU A 6 -3.96 -17.86 11.85
N ILE A 7 -4.20 -19.07 11.37
CA ILE A 7 -3.14 -20.04 11.08
C ILE A 7 -3.25 -20.51 9.64
N THR A 8 -2.12 -20.45 8.93
CA THR A 8 -1.95 -20.96 7.57
C THR A 8 -0.72 -21.85 7.53
N ALA A 9 -0.86 -23.07 7.00
CA ALA A 9 0.29 -23.95 6.78
C ALA A 9 0.91 -23.69 5.41
N ARG A 10 2.24 -23.77 5.33
CA ARG A 10 2.94 -23.75 4.03
C ARG A 10 2.75 -25.05 3.24
N ARG A 11 2.42 -26.14 3.93
CA ARG A 11 2.16 -27.46 3.33
C ARG A 11 0.79 -27.96 3.78
N GLU A 12 0.00 -28.40 2.82
CA GLU A 12 -1.33 -28.95 3.07
C GLU A 12 -1.27 -30.13 4.06
N GLY A 13 -2.19 -30.14 5.02
CA GLY A 13 -2.28 -31.20 6.04
C GLY A 13 -1.13 -31.25 7.04
N PHE A 14 -0.30 -30.21 7.18
CA PHE A 14 0.76 -30.16 8.18
C PHE A 14 0.19 -30.23 9.60
N ARG A 15 0.74 -31.10 10.46
CA ARG A 15 0.21 -31.35 11.80
C ARG A 15 1.10 -30.77 12.89
N ARG A 16 0.51 -30.00 13.81
CA ARG A 16 1.17 -29.48 15.02
C ARG A 16 0.14 -29.31 16.13
N CYS A 17 0.55 -29.48 17.39
CA CYS A 17 -0.33 -29.36 18.58
C CYS A 17 -1.64 -30.17 18.47
N GLY A 18 -1.61 -31.34 17.84
CA GLY A 18 -2.79 -32.22 17.68
C GLY A 18 -3.76 -31.82 16.56
N VAL A 19 -3.50 -30.73 15.84
CA VAL A 19 -4.37 -30.21 14.77
C VAL A 19 -3.68 -30.34 13.41
N ALA A 20 -4.45 -30.68 12.37
CA ALA A 20 -4.01 -30.58 10.98
C ALA A 20 -4.33 -29.18 10.44
N HIS A 21 -3.31 -28.49 9.95
CA HIS A 21 -3.40 -27.18 9.34
C HIS A 21 -3.34 -27.31 7.80
N SER A 22 -4.20 -26.57 7.11
CA SER A 22 -4.25 -26.50 5.65
C SER A 22 -3.52 -25.26 5.14
N ALA A 23 -3.28 -25.22 3.83
CA ALA A 23 -2.76 -24.06 3.12
C ALA A 23 -3.79 -22.91 3.02
N THR A 24 -5.05 -23.17 3.37
CA THR A 24 -6.08 -22.15 3.52
C THR A 24 -6.05 -21.59 4.93
N THR A 25 -5.96 -20.26 5.06
CA THR A 25 -6.00 -19.56 6.35
C THR A 25 -7.26 -19.92 7.14
N LYS A 26 -7.09 -20.38 8.38
CA LYS A 26 -8.18 -20.66 9.30
C LYS A 26 -8.09 -19.78 10.54
N ALA A 27 -9.20 -19.15 10.88
CA ALA A 27 -9.37 -18.37 12.10
C ALA A 27 -9.79 -19.28 13.27
N TRP A 28 -9.12 -19.10 14.41
CA TRP A 28 -9.41 -19.75 15.69
C TRP A 28 -9.67 -18.69 16.76
N PRO A 29 -10.54 -18.95 17.75
CA PRO A 29 -10.67 -18.05 18.89
C PRO A 29 -9.38 -18.04 19.71
N ALA A 30 -9.09 -16.93 20.41
CA ALA A 30 -7.82 -16.75 21.12
C ALA A 30 -7.55 -17.75 22.25
N ASP A 31 -8.59 -18.43 22.74
CA ASP A 31 -8.54 -19.46 23.77
C ASP A 31 -8.45 -20.89 23.20
N ALA A 32 -8.41 -21.06 21.88
CA ALA A 32 -8.30 -22.38 21.23
C ALA A 32 -6.96 -23.09 21.53
N PHE A 33 -5.93 -22.34 21.90
CA PHE A 33 -4.59 -22.85 22.18
C PHE A 33 -4.09 -22.30 23.51
N THR A 34 -3.38 -23.14 24.28
CA THR A 34 -2.67 -22.63 25.46
C THR A 34 -1.51 -21.73 25.06
N PRO A 35 -0.99 -20.87 25.95
CA PRO A 35 0.16 -20.02 25.65
C PRO A 35 1.40 -20.82 25.17
N GLU A 36 1.61 -22.01 25.74
CA GLU A 36 2.72 -22.91 25.37
C GLU A 36 2.50 -23.50 23.98
N GLN A 37 1.27 -23.92 23.66
CA GLN A 37 0.92 -24.40 22.32
C GLN A 37 1.09 -23.28 21.29
N LEU A 38 0.66 -22.06 21.61
CA LEU A 38 0.79 -20.92 20.71
C LEU A 38 2.26 -20.55 20.47
N ALA A 39 3.11 -20.63 21.49
CA ALA A 39 4.55 -20.46 21.34
C ALA A 39 5.16 -21.50 20.39
N VAL A 40 4.75 -22.77 20.52
CA VAL A 40 5.19 -23.84 19.60
C VAL A 40 4.71 -23.60 18.17
N LEU A 41 3.46 -23.16 17.98
CA LEU A 41 2.90 -22.87 16.67
C LEU A 41 3.61 -21.68 16.00
N LYS A 42 3.93 -20.62 16.75
CA LYS A 42 4.67 -19.45 16.25
C LYS A 42 6.13 -19.73 15.93
N ALA A 43 6.76 -20.65 16.65
CA ALA A 43 8.15 -21.04 16.42
C ALA A 43 8.32 -21.98 15.22
N ASP A 44 7.24 -22.62 14.75
CA ASP A 44 7.31 -23.57 13.64
C ASP A 44 7.36 -22.83 12.29
N PRO A 45 8.44 -22.97 11.49
CA PRO A 45 8.59 -22.24 10.23
C PRO A 45 7.59 -22.68 9.15
N MET A 46 6.97 -23.86 9.31
CA MET A 46 5.96 -24.36 8.39
C MET A 46 4.57 -23.75 8.63
N LEU A 47 4.40 -22.97 9.69
CA LEU A 47 3.17 -22.28 10.02
C LEU A 47 3.37 -20.76 9.94
N ILE A 48 2.35 -20.08 9.45
CA ILE A 48 2.19 -18.63 9.58
C ILE A 48 1.07 -18.44 10.60
N VAL A 49 1.39 -17.82 11.73
CA VAL A 49 0.45 -17.59 12.83
C VAL A 49 0.35 -16.10 13.08
N VAL A 50 -0.85 -15.54 12.96
CA VAL A 50 -1.12 -14.12 13.16
C VAL A 50 -2.20 -13.96 14.22
N GLU A 51 -1.91 -13.20 15.27
CA GLU A 51 -2.94 -12.75 16.20
C GLU A 51 -3.49 -11.41 15.71
N ARG A 52 -4.81 -11.35 15.51
CA ARG A 52 -5.50 -10.09 15.22
C ARG A 52 -6.65 -9.89 16.19
N ASP A 53 -6.97 -8.63 16.44
CA ASP A 53 -8.30 -8.29 16.91
C ASP A 53 -9.30 -8.51 15.76
N LYS A 54 -10.44 -9.14 16.05
CA LYS A 54 -11.48 -9.48 15.06
C LYS A 54 -11.97 -8.24 14.28
N ALA A 55 -11.96 -7.07 14.90
CA ALA A 55 -12.28 -5.80 14.27
C ALA A 55 -11.22 -5.30 13.28
N SER A 56 -9.96 -5.74 13.39
CA SER A 56 -8.86 -5.27 12.55
C SER A 56 -8.87 -5.89 11.15
N GLY A 57 -9.32 -7.14 10.99
CA GLY A 57 -9.36 -7.80 9.68
C GLY A 57 -10.31 -7.14 8.68
N GLN A 58 -11.41 -6.55 9.15
CA GLN A 58 -12.33 -5.77 8.32
C GLN A 58 -11.75 -4.39 7.97
N ASN A 59 -10.97 -3.80 8.88
CA ASN A 59 -10.28 -2.54 8.64
C ASN A 59 -9.16 -2.67 7.60
N ASP A 60 -8.47 -3.82 7.52
CA ASP A 60 -7.38 -4.01 6.54
C ASP A 60 -7.88 -3.96 5.09
N ALA A 61 -9.01 -4.60 4.80
CA ALA A 61 -9.62 -4.57 3.46
C ALA A 61 -10.14 -3.18 3.09
N ALA A 62 -10.80 -2.49 4.03
CA ALA A 62 -11.28 -1.13 3.84
C ALA A 62 -10.13 -0.15 3.61
N ARG A 63 -9.06 -0.26 4.41
CA ARG A 63 -7.83 0.54 4.27
C ARG A 63 -7.12 0.28 2.95
N GLY A 64 -7.11 -0.96 2.47
CA GLY A 64 -6.56 -1.31 1.16
C GLY A 64 -7.29 -0.61 0.01
N ASN A 65 -8.63 -0.58 0.06
CA ASN A 65 -9.44 0.13 -0.94
C ASN A 65 -9.23 1.65 -0.88
N GLU A 66 -9.19 2.22 0.32
CA GLU A 66 -8.93 3.65 0.52
C GLU A 66 -7.54 4.05 -0.02
N LEU A 67 -6.51 3.24 0.27
CA LEU A 67 -5.16 3.49 -0.22
C LEU A 67 -5.07 3.40 -1.76
N ALA A 68 -5.81 2.47 -2.38
CA ALA A 68 -5.90 2.37 -3.83
C ALA A 68 -6.53 3.63 -4.43
N ALA A 69 -7.64 4.10 -3.87
CA ALA A 69 -8.30 5.33 -4.31
C ALA A 69 -7.40 6.57 -4.14
N GLN A 70 -6.65 6.66 -3.03
CA GLN A 70 -5.66 7.72 -2.81
C GLN A 70 -4.54 7.68 -3.85
N LEU A 71 -4.06 6.49 -4.21
CA LEU A 71 -3.01 6.34 -5.23
C LEU A 71 -3.48 6.82 -6.60
N ASP A 72 -4.73 6.49 -6.98
CA ASP A 72 -5.30 6.93 -8.25
C ASP A 72 -5.51 8.45 -8.29
N ALA A 73 -6.01 9.04 -7.21
CA ALA A 73 -6.15 10.49 -7.08
C ALA A 73 -4.80 11.21 -7.18
N GLU A 74 -3.76 10.69 -6.52
CA GLU A 74 -2.43 11.28 -6.58
C GLU A 74 -1.82 11.16 -8.00
N ARG A 75 -2.04 10.04 -8.69
CA ARG A 75 -1.60 9.88 -10.09
C ARG A 75 -2.26 10.88 -11.02
N GLN A 76 -3.56 11.13 -10.85
CA GLN A 76 -4.28 12.15 -11.62
C GLN A 76 -3.71 13.54 -11.37
N LYS A 77 -3.50 13.88 -10.08
CA LYS A 77 -2.90 15.16 -9.69
C LYS A 77 -1.49 15.35 -10.25
N VAL A 78 -0.65 14.32 -10.21
CA VAL A 78 0.70 14.36 -10.80
C VAL A 78 0.63 14.57 -12.30
N SER A 79 -0.30 13.90 -12.99
CA SER A 79 -0.51 14.11 -14.44
C SER A 79 -0.92 15.54 -14.76
N GLU A 80 -1.86 16.11 -13.99
CA GLU A 80 -2.31 17.49 -14.18
C GLU A 80 -1.19 18.51 -13.91
N LEU A 81 -0.47 18.36 -12.80
CA LEU A 81 0.66 19.23 -12.48
C LEU A 81 1.77 19.14 -13.54
N THR A 82 1.99 17.96 -14.11
CA THR A 82 2.95 17.77 -15.20
C THR A 82 2.52 18.51 -16.46
N ALA A 83 1.23 18.46 -16.83
CA ALA A 83 0.70 19.19 -17.97
C ALA A 83 0.82 20.71 -17.77
N GLN A 84 0.47 21.22 -16.58
CA GLN A 84 0.63 22.63 -16.23
C GLN A 84 2.09 23.08 -16.30
N LEU A 85 3.03 22.26 -15.78
CA LEU A 85 4.46 22.57 -15.84
C LEU A 85 4.96 22.71 -17.28
N GLU A 86 4.52 21.82 -18.18
CA GLU A 86 4.91 21.90 -19.60
C GLU A 86 4.28 23.10 -20.32
N GLU A 87 3.04 23.45 -19.99
CA GLU A 87 2.38 24.65 -20.51
C GLU A 87 3.11 25.93 -20.06
N GLU A 88 3.40 26.05 -18.77
CA GLU A 88 4.12 27.21 -18.22
C GLU A 88 5.55 27.30 -18.77
N ARG A 89 6.23 26.17 -18.95
CA ARG A 89 7.52 26.13 -19.67
C ARG A 89 7.40 26.62 -21.10
N GLY A 90 6.30 26.29 -21.80
CA GLY A 90 5.98 26.81 -23.12
C GLY A 90 5.85 28.34 -23.12
N LYS A 91 4.99 28.89 -22.25
CA LYS A 91 4.79 30.35 -22.11
C LYS A 91 6.09 31.08 -21.79
N VAL A 92 6.89 30.57 -20.85
CA VAL A 92 8.18 31.18 -20.49
C VAL A 92 9.14 31.20 -21.68
N ARG A 93 9.18 30.15 -22.51
CA ARG A 93 10.00 30.12 -23.73
C ARG A 93 9.55 31.19 -24.73
N GLU A 94 8.25 31.31 -24.97
CA GLU A 94 7.68 32.31 -25.87
C GLU A 94 7.97 33.74 -25.41
N LEU A 95 7.68 34.04 -24.14
CA LEU A 95 7.96 35.34 -23.54
C LEU A 95 9.46 35.67 -23.59
N THR A 96 10.33 34.69 -23.34
CA THR A 96 11.78 34.88 -23.44
C THR A 96 12.21 35.18 -24.88
N ALA A 97 11.62 34.53 -25.88
CA ALA A 97 11.91 34.79 -27.29
C ALA A 97 11.43 36.19 -27.72
N ALA A 98 10.20 36.57 -27.33
CA ALA A 98 9.64 37.89 -27.59
C ALA A 98 10.47 39.01 -26.95
N LEU A 99 10.87 38.84 -25.69
CA LEU A 99 11.71 39.81 -24.98
C LEU A 99 13.08 39.98 -25.65
N LYS A 100 13.71 38.89 -26.07
CA LYS A 100 14.97 38.95 -26.85
C LYS A 100 14.78 39.64 -28.20
N ALA A 101 13.65 39.46 -28.87
CA ALA A 101 13.34 40.12 -30.13
C ALA A 101 13.15 41.63 -29.95
N ALA A 102 12.37 42.04 -28.95
CA ALA A 102 12.15 43.45 -28.61
C ALA A 102 13.46 44.18 -28.27
N GLN A 103 14.32 43.56 -27.44
CA GLN A 103 15.64 44.11 -27.11
C GLN A 103 16.56 44.30 -28.32
N LYS A 104 16.42 43.44 -29.35
CA LYS A 104 17.17 43.59 -30.61
C LYS A 104 16.62 44.72 -31.48
N ALA A 105 15.31 44.95 -31.47
CA ALA A 105 14.67 46.04 -32.20
C ALA A 105 15.07 47.41 -31.59
N ASP A 106 14.97 47.55 -30.27
CA ASP A 106 15.38 48.78 -29.56
C ASP A 106 16.86 49.13 -29.75
N LYS A 107 17.73 48.13 -29.94
CA LYS A 107 19.16 48.34 -30.23
C LYS A 107 19.46 48.73 -31.68
N LYS A 108 18.52 48.54 -32.60
CA LYS A 108 18.68 48.90 -34.02
C LYS A 108 18.20 50.32 -34.35
N GLU A 109 17.34 50.90 -33.50
CA GLU A 109 16.80 52.25 -33.66
C GLU A 109 17.58 53.33 -32.88
N LYS A 110 18.64 52.95 -32.15
CA LYS A 110 19.61 53.85 -31.50
C LYS A 110 20.96 53.80 -32.21
#